data_AF-A0A0L0CE66-F1
#
_entry.id   AF-A0A0L0CE66-F1
#
_cell.length_a   1.000
_cell.length_b   1.000
_cell.length_c   1.000
_cell.angle_alpha   90.00
_cell.angle_beta   90.00
_cell.angle_gamma   90.00
#
_symmetry.space_group_name_H-M   'P 1'
#
loop_
_entity.id
_entity.type
_entity.pdbx_description
1 polymer ?
#
loop_
_entity_poly.entity_id
_entity_poly.type
_entity_poly.pdbx_seq_one_letter_code
_entity_poly.pdbx_strand_id
1 'polypeptide(L)'
;MIKIFLPIVCLIVTATYAEKPNWYPNNLDEIAKKCLEENQLKSDYDKDLKYHQFEDNTQVHNLFLCKAKGMNIYKEDTGLNVDRLIYAFYKKEMDCMKPSVQDCVNKYKDLSSAGKMIYKVIYCIVEKEDELSTSDKFNKTDCSF
;
A
#
# COMPACT_ATOMS: atom_id res chain seq x y z
N MET A 1 -18.72 -4.94 45.92
CA MET A 1 -17.77 -4.21 45.04
C MET A 1 -17.56 -4.92 43.68
N ILE A 2 -18.57 -5.62 43.13
CA ILE A 2 -18.46 -6.37 41.85
C ILE A 2 -19.16 -5.65 40.68
N LYS A 3 -19.98 -4.62 40.96
CA LYS A 3 -20.81 -3.93 39.96
C LYS A 3 -20.07 -2.92 39.06
N ILE A 4 -18.83 -2.56 39.39
CA ILE A 4 -18.05 -1.57 38.62
C ILE A 4 -17.00 -2.24 37.71
N PHE A 5 -16.69 -3.52 37.93
CA PHE A 5 -15.71 -4.25 37.11
C PHE A 5 -16.27 -4.71 35.75
N LEU A 6 -17.58 -5.00 35.67
CA LEU A 6 -18.22 -5.48 34.44
C LEU A 6 -18.18 -4.48 33.25
N PRO A 7 -18.47 -3.17 33.42
CA PRO A 7 -18.42 -2.23 32.30
C PRO A 7 -16.99 -1.93 31.82
N ILE A 8 -15.99 -2.00 32.71
CA ILE A 8 -14.59 -1.77 32.37
C ILE A 8 -14.04 -2.94 31.52
N VAL A 9 -14.41 -4.18 31.85
CA VAL A 9 -14.02 -5.35 31.05
C VAL A 9 -14.67 -5.32 29.66
N CYS A 10 -15.93 -4.88 29.52
CA CYS A 10 -16.56 -4.70 28.20
C CYS A 10 -15.88 -3.63 27.33
N LEU A 11 -15.39 -2.53 27.92
CA LEU A 11 -14.70 -1.46 27.21
C LEU A 11 -13.29 -1.87 26.71
N ILE A 12 -12.62 -2.77 27.44
CA ILE A 12 -11.29 -3.25 27.06
C ILE A 12 -11.37 -4.28 25.92
N VAL A 13 -12.46 -5.07 25.82
CA VAL A 13 -12.62 -6.10 24.78
C VAL A 13 -12.89 -5.50 23.39
N THR A 14 -13.48 -4.29 23.31
CA THR A 14 -13.67 -3.60 22.01
C THR A 14 -12.40 -2.93 21.49
N ALA A 15 -11.36 -2.75 22.31
CA ALA A 15 -10.15 -2.03 21.93
C ALA A 15 -9.08 -2.91 21.25
N THR A 16 -9.25 -4.24 21.19
CA THR A 16 -8.22 -5.17 20.70
C THR A 16 -8.41 -5.64 19.26
N TYR A 17 -9.52 -5.29 18.61
CA TYR A 17 -9.65 -5.42 17.17
C TYR A 17 -9.22 -4.11 16.54
N ALA A 18 -7.95 -4.02 16.12
CA ALA A 18 -7.54 -3.04 15.11
C ALA A 18 -8.25 -3.40 13.80
N GLU A 19 -9.55 -3.10 13.74
CA GLU A 19 -10.40 -3.43 12.62
C GLU A 19 -9.82 -2.79 11.37
N LYS A 20 -9.67 -3.64 10.37
CA LYS A 20 -9.32 -3.22 9.04
C LYS A 20 -10.36 -2.18 8.55
N PRO A 21 -9.94 -1.08 7.92
CA PRO A 21 -10.87 -0.09 7.40
C PRO A 21 -11.89 -0.71 6.44
N ASN A 22 -13.12 -0.23 6.49
CA ASN A 22 -14.25 -0.70 5.66
C ASN A 22 -13.99 -0.68 4.14
N TRP A 23 -13.06 0.17 3.67
CA TRP A 23 -12.71 0.28 2.27
C TRP A 23 -11.68 -0.77 1.82
N TYR A 24 -10.91 -1.35 2.75
CA TYR A 24 -9.83 -2.28 2.42
C TYR A 24 -10.46 -3.66 2.11
N PRO A 25 -10.19 -4.30 0.96
CA PRO A 25 -10.93 -5.49 0.54
C PRO A 25 -10.43 -6.76 1.21
N ASN A 26 -11.33 -7.69 1.56
CA ASN A 26 -10.99 -8.93 2.26
C ASN A 26 -10.35 -10.01 1.39
N ASN A 27 -10.36 -9.84 0.08
CA ASN A 27 -9.92 -10.81 -0.90
C ASN A 27 -8.68 -10.33 -1.69
N LEU A 28 -7.64 -9.89 -0.98
CA LEU A 28 -6.40 -9.38 -1.59
C LEU A 28 -5.74 -10.39 -2.52
N ASP A 29 -5.68 -11.65 -2.11
CA ASP A 29 -5.06 -12.72 -2.90
C ASP A 29 -5.84 -12.98 -4.20
N GLU A 30 -7.16 -12.93 -4.15
CA GLU A 30 -8.02 -13.06 -5.33
C GLU A 30 -7.83 -11.88 -6.30
N ILE A 31 -7.76 -10.66 -5.77
CA ILE A 31 -7.47 -9.45 -6.56
C ILE A 31 -6.10 -9.60 -7.25
N ALA A 32 -5.07 -9.99 -6.51
CA ALA A 32 -3.73 -10.14 -7.04
C ALA A 32 -3.67 -11.20 -8.15
N LYS A 33 -4.27 -12.37 -7.90
CA LYS A 33 -4.36 -13.47 -8.86
C LYS A 33 -5.11 -13.04 -10.12
N LYS A 34 -6.30 -12.45 -9.97
CA LYS A 34 -7.11 -11.97 -11.10
C LYS A 34 -6.36 -10.96 -11.95
N CYS A 35 -5.70 -9.98 -11.33
CA CYS A 35 -4.96 -8.97 -12.08
C CYS A 35 -3.75 -9.55 -12.82
N LEU A 36 -3.08 -10.57 -12.27
CA LEU A 36 -2.00 -11.28 -12.97
C LEU A 36 -2.53 -12.03 -14.20
N GLU A 37 -3.62 -12.76 -14.04
CA GLU A 37 -4.29 -13.51 -15.11
C GLU A 37 -4.76 -12.58 -16.24
N GLU A 38 -5.44 -11.48 -15.90
CA GLU A 38 -5.94 -10.49 -16.89
C GLU A 38 -4.82 -9.82 -17.70
N ASN A 39 -3.61 -9.71 -17.13
CA ASN A 39 -2.47 -9.06 -17.78
C ASN A 39 -1.46 -10.04 -18.34
N GLN A 40 -1.76 -11.35 -18.34
CA GLN A 40 -0.93 -12.41 -18.89
C GLN A 40 0.49 -12.46 -18.29
N LEU A 41 0.62 -12.08 -17.01
CA LEU A 41 1.89 -12.11 -16.28
C LEU A 41 2.00 -13.42 -15.49
N LYS A 42 3.17 -14.06 -15.54
CA LYS A 42 3.43 -15.30 -14.80
C LYS A 42 3.55 -15.04 -13.29
N SER A 43 3.34 -16.08 -12.49
CA SER A 43 3.22 -16.02 -11.03
C SER A 43 4.51 -15.67 -10.26
N ASP A 44 5.66 -15.46 -10.90
CA ASP A 44 6.92 -15.10 -10.20
C ASP A 44 7.02 -13.59 -9.88
N TYR A 45 5.92 -12.86 -10.05
CA TYR A 45 5.71 -11.44 -9.76
C TYR A 45 6.29 -10.97 -8.40
N ASP A 46 6.15 -11.74 -7.33
CA ASP A 46 6.61 -11.30 -6.00
C ASP A 46 8.14 -11.22 -5.90
N LYS A 47 8.87 -12.05 -6.67
CA LYS A 47 10.33 -11.95 -6.75
C LYS A 47 10.74 -10.75 -7.59
N ASP A 48 10.09 -10.55 -8.74
CA ASP A 48 10.45 -9.46 -9.67
C ASP A 48 10.21 -8.07 -9.05
N LEU A 49 9.16 -7.92 -8.21
CA LEU A 49 8.93 -6.70 -7.44
C LEU A 49 10.06 -6.43 -6.46
N LYS A 50 10.48 -7.46 -5.72
CA LYS A 50 11.53 -7.36 -4.70
C LYS A 50 12.90 -7.02 -5.29
N TYR A 51 13.16 -7.42 -6.54
CA TYR A 51 14.44 -7.18 -7.21
C TYR A 51 14.39 -6.03 -8.23
N HIS A 52 13.30 -5.25 -8.26
CA HIS A 52 13.14 -4.14 -9.21
C HIS A 52 13.22 -4.55 -10.68
N GLN A 53 12.87 -5.81 -11.01
CA GLN A 53 13.11 -6.42 -12.33
C GLN A 53 11.94 -6.29 -13.31
N PHE A 54 10.87 -5.57 -12.95
CA PHE A 54 9.78 -5.35 -13.91
C PHE A 54 10.22 -4.43 -15.04
N GLU A 55 10.12 -4.96 -16.26
CA GLU A 55 10.19 -4.14 -17.46
C GLU A 55 9.09 -3.07 -17.44
N ASP A 56 9.47 -1.82 -17.70
CA ASP A 56 8.55 -0.68 -17.88
C ASP A 56 7.77 -0.88 -19.19
N ASN A 57 6.67 -1.64 -19.10
CA ASN A 57 5.83 -1.98 -20.23
C ASN A 57 4.33 -1.89 -19.87
N THR A 58 3.49 -1.94 -20.91
CA THR A 58 2.04 -1.76 -20.76
C THR A 58 1.38 -2.84 -19.88
N GLN A 59 1.85 -4.09 -19.93
CA GLN A 59 1.28 -5.18 -19.12
C GLN A 59 1.53 -4.93 -17.63
N VAL A 60 2.73 -4.49 -17.27
CA VAL A 60 3.09 -4.11 -15.90
C VAL A 60 2.28 -2.91 -15.43
N HIS A 61 2.17 -1.87 -16.25
CA HIS A 61 1.34 -0.70 -15.92
C HIS A 61 -0.12 -1.08 -15.65
N ASN A 62 -0.68 -1.95 -16.48
CA ASN A 62 -2.07 -2.40 -16.34
C ASN A 62 -2.25 -3.29 -15.10
N LEU A 63 -1.25 -4.11 -14.76
CA LEU A 63 -1.27 -4.90 -13.54
C LEU A 63 -1.35 -4.01 -12.30
N PHE A 64 -0.50 -2.99 -12.20
CA PHE A 64 -0.50 -2.06 -11.07
C PHE A 64 -1.80 -1.26 -10.99
N LEU A 65 -2.33 -0.83 -12.13
CA LEU A 65 -3.63 -0.16 -12.18
C LEU A 65 -4.77 -1.09 -11.71
N CYS A 66 -4.78 -2.34 -12.17
CA CYS A 66 -5.78 -3.33 -11.76
C CYS A 66 -5.75 -3.56 -10.25
N LYS A 67 -4.56 -3.77 -9.67
CA LYS A 67 -4.41 -3.96 -8.23
C LYS A 67 -4.85 -2.72 -7.45
N ALA A 68 -4.44 -1.53 -7.88
CA ALA A 68 -4.84 -0.28 -7.23
C ALA A 68 -6.36 -0.07 -7.25
N LYS A 69 -7.04 -0.43 -8.35
CA LYS A 69 -8.52 -0.41 -8.43
C LYS A 69 -9.15 -1.45 -7.52
N GLY A 70 -8.69 -2.70 -7.57
CA GLY A 70 -9.22 -3.79 -6.73
C GLY A 70 -9.05 -3.53 -5.24
N MET A 71 -7.96 -2.85 -4.85
CA MET A 71 -7.67 -2.44 -3.48
C MET A 71 -8.40 -1.16 -3.05
N ASN A 72 -9.22 -0.56 -3.91
CA ASN A 72 -9.87 0.74 -3.70
C ASN A 72 -8.88 1.89 -3.42
N ILE A 73 -7.64 1.77 -3.91
CA ILE A 73 -6.59 2.80 -3.78
C ILE A 73 -6.71 3.83 -4.92
N TYR A 74 -7.10 3.39 -6.11
CA TYR A 74 -7.31 4.25 -7.26
C TYR A 74 -8.75 4.17 -7.77
N LYS A 75 -9.32 5.32 -8.14
CA LYS A 75 -10.57 5.42 -8.89
C LYS A 75 -10.43 6.45 -9.99
N GLU A 76 -11.19 6.30 -11.07
CA GLU A 76 -11.09 7.23 -12.22
C GLU A 76 -11.58 8.63 -11.90
N ASP A 77 -12.55 8.77 -11.00
CA ASP A 77 -13.16 10.03 -10.60
C ASP A 77 -12.30 10.81 -9.59
N THR A 78 -11.67 10.11 -8.65
CA THR A 78 -10.90 10.74 -7.56
C THR A 78 -9.38 10.58 -7.70
N GLY A 79 -8.91 9.80 -8.67
CA GLY A 79 -7.49 9.48 -8.84
C GLY A 79 -6.94 8.57 -7.73
N LEU A 80 -5.63 8.70 -7.49
CA LEU A 80 -4.88 7.93 -6.50
C LEU A 80 -5.12 8.47 -5.09
N ASN A 81 -5.60 7.61 -4.18
CA ASN A 81 -5.73 7.93 -2.77
C ASN A 81 -4.44 7.58 -2.01
N VAL A 82 -3.70 8.61 -1.63
CA VAL A 82 -2.39 8.49 -0.99
C VAL A 82 -2.47 7.80 0.37
N ASP A 83 -3.47 8.13 1.21
CA ASP A 83 -3.61 7.52 2.54
C ASP A 83 -3.90 6.02 2.44
N ARG A 84 -4.71 5.60 1.46
CA ARG A 84 -4.99 4.18 1.20
C ARG A 84 -3.77 3.46 0.65
N LEU A 85 -2.99 4.12 -0.20
CA LEU A 85 -1.73 3.59 -0.72
C LEU A 85 -0.75 3.34 0.44
N ILE A 86 -0.55 4.33 1.31
CA ILE A 86 0.33 4.20 2.49
C ILE A 86 -0.18 3.08 3.40
N TYR A 87 -1.48 3.01 3.67
CA TYR A 87 -2.05 1.94 4.50
C TYR A 87 -1.78 0.54 3.92
N ALA A 88 -1.84 0.40 2.58
CA ALA A 88 -1.64 -0.87 1.91
C ALA A 88 -0.20 -1.40 2.00
N PHE A 89 0.81 -0.52 2.01
CA PHE A 89 2.23 -0.90 2.04
C PHE A 89 2.87 -0.77 3.43
N TYR A 90 2.41 0.18 4.25
CA TYR A 90 3.08 0.62 5.48
C TYR A 90 2.10 0.80 6.64
N LYS A 91 1.20 -0.16 6.84
CA LYS A 91 0.15 -0.07 7.88
C LYS A 91 0.70 0.34 9.27
N LYS A 92 1.91 -0.09 9.63
CA LYS A 92 2.51 0.20 10.94
C LYS A 92 3.36 1.48 10.93
N GLU A 93 3.88 1.86 9.78
CA GLU A 93 4.83 2.97 9.59
C GLU A 93 4.21 4.15 8.82
N MET A 94 2.88 4.29 8.84
CA MET A 94 2.16 5.24 7.99
C MET A 94 2.68 6.67 8.13
N ASP A 95 2.87 7.14 9.36
CA ASP A 95 3.30 8.51 9.63
C ASP A 95 4.73 8.78 9.14
N CYS A 96 5.62 7.79 9.26
CA CYS A 96 7.00 7.90 8.79
C CYS A 96 7.09 7.87 7.26
N MET A 97 6.29 7.04 6.61
CA MET A 97 6.36 6.87 5.16
C MET A 97 5.55 7.91 4.40
N LYS A 98 4.60 8.60 5.05
CA LYS A 98 3.72 9.58 4.40
C LYS A 98 4.45 10.68 3.62
N PRO A 99 5.49 11.35 4.16
CA PRO A 99 6.23 12.36 3.38
C PRO A 99 6.89 11.75 2.14
N SER A 100 7.57 10.62 2.30
CA SER A 100 8.27 9.91 1.22
C SER A 100 7.31 9.49 0.10
N VAL A 101 6.16 8.93 0.46
CA VAL A 101 5.11 8.52 -0.48
C VAL A 101 4.50 9.74 -1.17
N GLN A 102 4.20 10.81 -0.43
CA GLN A 102 3.61 12.04 -1.00
C GLN A 102 4.55 12.69 -2.03
N ASP A 103 5.85 12.71 -1.77
CA ASP A 103 6.85 13.18 -2.72
C ASP A 103 6.84 12.37 -4.02
N CYS A 104 6.79 11.03 -3.93
CA CYS A 104 6.71 10.16 -5.10
C CYS A 104 5.44 10.42 -5.92
N VAL A 105 4.30 10.58 -5.25
CA VAL A 105 3.03 10.95 -5.90
C VAL A 105 3.16 12.30 -6.60
N ASN A 106 3.69 13.32 -5.92
CA ASN A 106 3.86 14.65 -6.49
C ASN A 106 4.80 14.67 -7.70
N LYS A 107 5.83 13.81 -7.70
CA LYS A 107 6.79 13.68 -8.82
C LYS A 107 6.16 13.12 -10.10
N TYR A 108 5.14 12.27 -9.99
CA TYR A 108 4.57 11.54 -11.13
C TYR A 108 3.08 11.79 -11.41
N LYS A 109 2.41 12.65 -10.61
CA LYS A 109 0.97 12.95 -10.74
C LYS A 109 0.53 13.44 -12.12
N ASP A 110 1.43 14.07 -12.87
CA ASP A 110 1.12 14.70 -14.18
C ASP A 110 1.32 13.73 -15.37
N LEU A 111 1.60 12.45 -15.12
CA LEU A 111 1.67 11.44 -16.17
C LEU A 111 0.26 11.11 -16.71
N SER A 112 0.13 11.09 -18.03
CA SER A 112 -1.15 10.90 -18.72
C SER A 112 -1.78 9.50 -18.58
N SER A 113 -0.96 8.48 -18.29
CA SER A 113 -1.43 7.11 -18.05
C SER A 113 -1.46 6.82 -16.56
N ALA A 114 -2.66 6.53 -16.03
CA ALA A 114 -2.83 6.16 -14.63
C ALA A 114 -2.00 4.94 -14.23
N GLY A 115 -1.93 3.91 -15.09
CA GLY A 115 -1.12 2.72 -14.81
C GLY A 115 0.37 3.01 -14.77
N LYS A 116 0.87 3.85 -15.69
CA LYS A 116 2.27 4.28 -15.67
C LYS A 116 2.59 5.16 -14.47
N MET A 117 1.68 6.07 -14.11
CA MET A 117 1.79 6.91 -12.92
C MET A 117 1.90 6.04 -11.66
N ILE A 118 0.99 5.09 -11.46
CA ILE A 118 0.98 4.21 -10.29
C ILE A 118 2.25 3.37 -10.23
N TYR A 119 2.69 2.79 -11.36
CA TYR A 119 3.95 2.05 -11.44
C TYR A 119 5.15 2.90 -11.01
N LYS A 120 5.29 4.12 -11.53
CA LYS A 120 6.40 5.02 -11.17
C LYS A 120 6.35 5.49 -9.72
N VAL A 121 5.15 5.71 -9.17
CA VAL A 121 4.96 6.01 -7.74
C VAL A 121 5.43 4.84 -6.88
N ILE A 122 4.97 3.62 -7.16
CA ILE A 122 5.36 2.42 -6.40
C ILE A 122 6.86 2.20 -6.47
N TYR A 123 7.47 2.30 -7.65
CA TYR A 123 8.91 2.12 -7.81
C TYR A 123 9.72 3.16 -7.00
N CYS A 124 9.31 4.43 -7.06
CA CYS A 124 9.93 5.48 -6.25
C CYS A 124 9.81 5.26 -4.75
N ILE A 125 8.68 4.70 -4.30
CA ILE A 125 8.46 4.36 -2.88
C ILE A 125 9.44 3.27 -2.45
N VAL A 126 9.60 2.21 -3.26
CA VAL A 126 10.53 1.11 -2.96
C VAL A 126 11.98 1.61 -2.97
N GLU A 127 12.38 2.42 -3.96
CA GLU A 127 13.71 3.05 -3.99
C GLU A 127 13.98 3.87 -2.72
N LYS A 128 13.01 4.68 -2.30
CA LYS A 128 13.12 5.46 -1.05
C LYS A 128 13.17 4.58 0.20
N GLU A 129 12.43 3.47 0.24
CA GLU A 129 12.51 2.53 1.35
C GLU A 129 13.90 1.88 1.45
N ASP A 130 14.48 1.49 0.32
CA ASP A 130 15.84 0.94 0.26
C ASP A 130 16.88 1.99 0.71
N GLU A 131 16.76 3.24 0.26
CA GLU A 131 17.60 4.37 0.72
C GLU A 131 17.46 4.61 2.23
N LEU A 132 16.24 4.58 2.76
CA LEU A 132 16.00 4.76 4.20
C LEU A 132 16.58 3.60 5.01
N SER A 133 16.43 2.36 4.54
CA SER A 133 16.93 1.15 5.20
C SER A 133 18.45 1.05 5.27
N THR A 134 19.15 1.71 4.33
CA THR A 134 20.62 1.78 4.28
C THR A 134 21.18 3.01 5.00
N SER A 135 20.34 3.98 5.36
CA SER A 135 20.75 5.14 6.14
C SER A 135 20.69 4.83 7.64
N ASP A 136 21.78 5.09 8.38
CA ASP A 136 21.85 4.97 9.86
C ASP A 136 20.84 5.86 10.61
N LYS A 137 20.02 6.65 9.89
CA LYS A 137 19.08 7.62 10.44
C LYS A 137 17.63 7.12 10.50
N PHE A 138 17.30 6.00 9.87
CA PHE A 138 15.95 5.45 9.89
C PHE A 138 15.84 4.32 10.91
N ASN A 139 15.57 4.67 12.16
CA ASN A 139 15.26 3.67 13.17
C ASN A 139 13.77 3.30 13.04
N LYS A 140 13.46 2.16 12.40
CA LYS A 140 12.08 1.66 12.22
C LYS A 140 11.31 1.54 13.55
N THR A 141 12.06 1.45 14.66
CA THR A 141 11.57 1.45 16.04
C THR A 141 10.95 2.79 16.48
N ASP A 142 11.33 3.92 15.89
CA ASP A 142 10.75 5.24 16.17
C ASP A 142 9.39 5.45 15.46
N CYS A 143 9.04 4.55 14.54
CA CYS A 143 7.80 4.55 13.78
C CYS A 143 6.72 3.64 14.39
N SER A 144 7.01 2.95 15.49
CA SER A 144 6.07 2.05 16.17
C SER A 144 5.58 2.69 17.48
N PHE A 145 4.31 3.08 17.53
CA PHE A 145 3.60 3.39 18.78
C PHE A 145 2.77 2.20 19.24
#